data_AF-A0A379FU30-F1
#
_entry.id   AF-A0A379FU30-F1
#
_cell.length_a   1.000
_cell.length_b   1.000
_cell.length_c   1.000
_cell.angle_alpha   90.00
_cell.angle_beta   90.00
_cell.angle_gamma   90.00
#
_symmetry.space_group_name_H-M   'P 1'
#
loop_
_entity.id
_entity.type
_entity.pdbx_description
1 polymer ?
#
loop_
_entity_poly.entity_id
_entity_poly.type
_entity_poly.pdbx_seq_one_letter_code
_entity_poly.pdbx_strand_id
1 'polypeptide(L)'
;MVSHGLNLISMGYTKKPIKQDVPVITVLGFYDPEGQILVTDPEKQKSNHVQDILYGSSGMVYKDNKKLDSCSSYLEFDLEDGTTRQYKLHGTNFRTSHMNRFHVNIERDLKPVKVKIFIKGELKESKDIEIRELKLPTTINGLTI
;
A
#
# COMPACT_ATOMS: atom_id res chain seq x y z
N MET A 1 -14.33 23.90 -37.17
CA MET A 1 -13.25 23.16 -36.45
C MET A 1 -13.62 23.11 -34.98
N VAL A 2 -14.02 21.95 -34.48
CA VAL A 2 -14.39 21.78 -33.07
C VAL A 2 -13.14 21.37 -32.31
N SER A 3 -12.68 22.26 -31.43
CA SER A 3 -11.61 22.01 -30.48
C SER A 3 -12.06 20.88 -29.54
N HIS A 4 -11.43 19.70 -29.69
CA HIS A 4 -11.60 18.61 -28.74
C HIS A 4 -10.72 18.91 -27.52
N GLY A 5 -11.30 19.65 -26.56
CA GLY A 5 -10.72 19.77 -25.24
C GLY A 5 -10.62 18.38 -24.62
N LEU A 6 -9.39 17.88 -24.45
CA LEU A 6 -9.10 16.72 -23.62
C LEU A 6 -9.57 17.04 -22.20
N ASN A 7 -10.75 16.54 -21.84
CA ASN A 7 -11.21 16.49 -20.46
C ASN A 7 -10.28 15.52 -19.71
N LEU A 8 -9.23 16.05 -19.09
CA LEU A 8 -8.51 15.36 -18.03
C LEU A 8 -9.49 15.23 -16.85
N ILE A 9 -10.25 14.14 -16.83
CA ILE A 9 -10.97 13.73 -15.63
C ILE A 9 -9.89 13.46 -14.58
N SER A 10 -9.74 14.39 -13.64
CA SER A 10 -8.95 14.16 -12.43
C SER A 10 -9.58 12.99 -11.69
N MET A 11 -9.00 11.80 -11.81
CA MET A 11 -9.36 10.62 -11.02
C MET A 11 -8.77 10.68 -9.59
N GLY A 12 -8.58 11.89 -9.05
CA GLY A 12 -8.04 12.10 -7.72
C GLY A 12 -9.08 11.74 -6.66
N TYR A 13 -8.85 10.65 -5.92
CA TYR A 13 -9.63 10.35 -4.71
C TYR A 13 -9.01 11.10 -3.53
N THR A 14 -9.75 12.05 -2.95
CA THR A 14 -9.32 12.74 -1.74
C THR A 14 -9.35 11.77 -0.56
N LYS A 15 -8.19 11.56 0.08
CA LYS A 15 -8.09 10.84 1.35
C LYS A 15 -7.55 11.77 2.43
N LYS A 16 -8.16 11.70 3.62
CA LYS A 16 -7.67 12.36 4.83
C LYS A 16 -7.13 11.29 5.80
N PRO A 17 -5.99 11.53 6.47
CA PRO A 17 -5.55 10.66 7.55
C PRO A 17 -6.61 10.59 8.66
N ILE A 18 -6.85 9.38 9.17
CA ILE A 18 -7.71 9.17 10.35
C ILE A 18 -6.92 9.31 11.66
N LYS A 19 -5.59 9.11 11.60
CA LYS A 19 -4.64 9.33 12.68
C LYS A 19 -3.40 10.01 12.13
N GLN A 20 -2.79 10.86 12.94
CA GLN A 20 -1.52 11.55 12.67
C GLN A 20 -0.65 11.42 13.90
N ASP A 21 0.67 11.45 13.70
CA ASP A 21 1.66 11.34 14.77
C ASP A 21 1.54 10.06 15.60
N VAL A 22 1.25 8.94 14.92
CA VAL A 22 1.20 7.61 15.55
C VAL A 22 2.32 6.71 15.03
N PRO A 23 2.79 5.72 15.82
CA PRO A 23 3.70 4.70 15.33
C PRO A 23 3.08 3.92 14.17
N VAL A 24 3.84 3.80 13.09
CA VAL A 24 3.41 3.12 11.87
C VAL A 24 4.40 2.04 11.45
N ILE A 25 3.88 1.10 10.66
CA ILE A 25 4.65 0.23 9.79
C ILE A 25 4.31 0.65 8.36
N THR A 26 5.32 1.07 7.61
CA THR A 26 5.21 1.46 6.21
C THR A 26 5.66 0.30 5.33
N VAL A 27 4.74 -0.24 4.54
CA VAL A 27 5.05 -1.29 3.56
C VAL A 27 5.19 -0.66 2.19
N LEU A 28 6.31 -0.94 1.53
CA LEU A 28 6.69 -0.46 0.21
C LEU A 28 6.80 -1.60 -0.78
N GLY A 29 6.44 -1.35 -2.03
CA GLY A 29 6.57 -2.39 -3.03
C GLY A 29 6.08 -2.02 -4.43
N PHE A 30 5.99 -3.05 -5.26
CA PHE A 30 5.61 -2.98 -6.66
C PHE A 30 4.49 -3.97 -6.97
N TYR A 31 3.64 -3.60 -7.92
CA TYR A 31 2.59 -4.48 -8.42
C TYR A 31 2.21 -4.15 -9.87
N ASP A 32 1.75 -5.17 -10.59
CA ASP A 32 1.17 -5.07 -11.92
C ASP A 32 -0.29 -5.56 -11.88
N PRO A 33 -1.27 -4.64 -11.83
CA PRO A 33 -2.69 -4.98 -11.79
C PRO A 33 -3.20 -5.60 -13.11
N GLU A 34 -2.49 -5.39 -14.21
CA GLU A 34 -2.89 -5.87 -15.54
C GLU A 34 -2.26 -7.22 -15.86
N GLY A 35 -1.13 -7.55 -15.24
CA GLY A 35 -0.35 -8.77 -15.49
C GLY A 35 0.30 -8.77 -16.88
N GLN A 36 0.50 -7.58 -17.46
CA GLN A 36 0.95 -7.39 -18.84
C GLN A 36 2.45 -7.10 -18.95
N ILE A 37 3.16 -6.88 -17.84
CA ILE A 37 4.60 -6.63 -17.89
C ILE A 37 5.29 -7.93 -18.26
N LEU A 38 5.70 -7.95 -19.53
CA LEU A 38 6.18 -9.11 -20.25
C LEU A 38 7.41 -9.74 -19.57
N VAL A 39 7.37 -11.06 -19.60
CA VAL A 39 8.29 -12.08 -19.08
C VAL A 39 9.64 -12.08 -19.84
N THR A 40 10.18 -10.92 -20.19
CA THR A 40 11.42 -10.82 -20.99
C THR A 40 12.67 -10.54 -20.15
N ASP A 41 12.50 -10.27 -18.86
CA ASP A 41 13.58 -10.05 -17.90
C ASP A 41 13.38 -10.99 -16.69
N PRO A 42 14.21 -12.04 -16.55
CA PRO A 42 14.13 -13.01 -15.46
C PRO A 42 14.23 -12.40 -14.06
N GLU A 43 14.90 -11.24 -13.90
CA GLU A 43 14.95 -10.54 -12.62
C GLU A 43 13.65 -9.75 -12.34
N LYS A 44 12.90 -9.38 -13.38
CA LYS A 44 11.55 -8.78 -13.28
C LYS A 44 10.42 -9.78 -13.15
N GLN A 45 10.68 -11.09 -13.10
CA GLN A 45 9.66 -12.11 -12.81
C GLN A 45 9.05 -11.97 -11.40
N LYS A 46 9.57 -11.08 -10.53
CA LYS A 46 8.88 -10.63 -9.32
C LYS A 46 7.94 -9.45 -9.62
N SER A 47 6.95 -9.65 -10.47
CA SER A 47 6.04 -8.58 -10.94
C SER A 47 5.14 -8.00 -9.84
N ASN A 48 5.00 -8.71 -8.72
CA ASN A 48 4.25 -8.28 -7.55
C ASN A 48 5.07 -8.63 -6.31
N HIS A 49 5.34 -7.60 -5.52
CA HIS A 49 6.55 -7.30 -4.76
C HIS A 49 6.40 -6.54 -3.44
N VAL A 50 6.65 -7.11 -2.27
CA VAL A 50 6.91 -6.35 -1.04
C VAL A 50 8.41 -6.13 -0.93
N GLN A 51 8.85 -4.96 -1.35
CA GLN A 51 10.25 -4.55 -1.33
C GLN A 51 10.73 -4.41 0.12
N ASP A 52 10.15 -3.45 0.86
CA ASP A 52 10.62 -3.07 2.19
C ASP A 52 9.46 -2.94 3.19
N ILE A 53 9.76 -3.23 4.45
CA ILE A 53 8.91 -2.99 5.61
C ILE A 53 9.68 -2.07 6.54
N LEU A 54 9.21 -0.83 6.70
CA LEU A 54 9.85 0.20 7.49
C LEU A 54 9.05 0.47 8.76
N TYR A 55 9.75 0.73 9.86
CA TYR A 55 9.16 0.96 11.16
C TYR A 55 9.32 2.45 11.52
N GLY A 56 8.23 3.22 11.48
CA GLY A 56 8.21 4.65 11.81
C GLY A 56 7.65 4.93 13.20
N SER A 57 8.27 5.85 13.94
CA SER A 57 7.78 6.33 15.24
C SER A 57 6.60 7.29 15.15
N SER A 58 6.49 8.01 14.04
CA SER A 58 5.44 8.98 13.77
C SER A 58 5.07 8.94 12.29
N GLY A 59 3.78 8.87 12.01
CA GLY A 59 3.26 8.84 10.66
C GLY A 59 1.76 9.06 10.59
N MET A 60 1.25 9.08 9.35
CA MET A 60 -0.17 9.23 9.06
C MET A 60 -0.77 7.87 8.69
N VAL A 61 -1.95 7.56 9.23
CA VAL A 61 -2.70 6.34 8.92
C VAL A 61 -4.00 6.73 8.22
N TYR A 62 -4.35 5.97 7.18
CA TYR A 62 -5.55 6.20 6.39
C TYR A 62 -6.55 5.09 6.60
N LYS A 63 -7.82 5.40 6.36
CA LYS A 63 -8.91 4.43 6.46
C LYS A 63 -8.68 3.27 5.49
N ASP A 64 -8.85 2.05 6.00
CA ASP A 64 -8.87 0.82 5.23
C ASP A 64 -10.14 0.74 4.37
N ASN A 65 -10.12 -0.18 3.41
CA ASN A 65 -11.26 -0.52 2.57
C ASN A 65 -11.95 -1.75 3.17
N LYS A 66 -13.25 -1.64 3.49
CA LYS A 66 -14.04 -2.80 3.91
C LYS A 66 -14.60 -3.51 2.67
N LYS A 67 -14.42 -4.84 2.61
CA LYS A 67 -15.05 -5.74 1.63
C LYS A 67 -14.77 -5.33 0.17
N LEU A 68 -13.52 -5.47 -0.25
CA LEU A 68 -13.18 -5.27 -1.66
C LEU A 68 -13.72 -6.40 -2.53
N ASP A 69 -14.13 -6.06 -3.76
CA ASP A 69 -14.57 -7.04 -4.75
C ASP A 69 -13.42 -7.96 -5.18
N SER A 70 -13.76 -9.15 -5.69
CA SER A 70 -12.78 -10.14 -6.15
C SER A 70 -11.98 -9.71 -7.37
N CYS A 71 -12.40 -8.66 -8.08
CA CYS A 71 -11.70 -8.14 -9.25
C CYS A 71 -10.66 -7.06 -8.89
N SER A 72 -10.67 -6.57 -7.65
CA SER A 72 -9.79 -5.50 -7.20
C SER A 72 -8.37 -6.01 -6.95
N SER A 73 -7.40 -5.11 -7.17
CA SER A 73 -6.04 -5.27 -6.66
C SER A 73 -5.95 -4.60 -5.29
N TYR A 74 -5.35 -5.25 -4.30
CA TYR A 74 -5.26 -4.73 -2.94
C TYR A 74 -4.12 -5.36 -2.12
N LEU A 75 -3.76 -4.66 -1.04
CA LEU A 75 -2.99 -5.24 0.05
C LEU A 75 -3.93 -5.74 1.14
N GLU A 76 -3.62 -6.88 1.73
CA GLU A 76 -4.28 -7.37 2.95
C GLU A 76 -3.24 -7.53 4.06
N PHE A 77 -3.58 -7.00 5.23
CA PHE A 77 -2.80 -7.18 6.44
C PHE A 77 -3.53 -8.13 7.36
N ASP A 78 -2.86 -9.22 7.76
CA ASP A 78 -3.32 -10.06 8.85
C ASP A 78 -2.82 -9.45 10.16
N LEU A 79 -3.71 -9.34 11.15
CA LEU A 79 -3.39 -8.82 12.48
C LEU A 79 -3.25 -9.96 13.48
N GLU A 80 -2.52 -9.72 14.56
CA GLU A 80 -2.32 -10.70 15.65
C GLU A 80 -3.66 -11.20 16.24
N ASP A 81 -4.69 -10.36 16.27
CA ASP A 81 -6.03 -10.70 16.78
C ASP A 81 -6.87 -11.55 15.81
N GLY A 82 -6.30 -11.94 14.66
CA GLY A 82 -6.96 -12.72 13.61
C GLY A 82 -7.87 -11.91 12.69
N THR A 83 -8.02 -10.60 12.90
CA THR A 83 -8.73 -9.73 11.97
C THR A 83 -7.83 -9.28 10.82
N THR A 84 -8.43 -8.75 9.74
CA THR A 84 -7.69 -8.23 8.59
C THR A 84 -8.00 -6.78 8.28
N ARG A 85 -7.08 -6.12 7.57
CA ARG A 85 -7.28 -4.77 7.01
C ARG A 85 -6.88 -4.79 5.53
N GLN A 86 -7.75 -4.26 4.67
CA GLN A 86 -7.51 -4.25 3.23
C GLN A 86 -7.29 -2.83 2.71
N TYR A 87 -6.34 -2.64 1.80
CA TYR A 87 -6.04 -1.35 1.19
C TYR A 87 -6.06 -1.48 -0.33
N LYS A 88 -7.04 -0.83 -0.96
CA LYS A 88 -7.24 -0.89 -2.41
C LYS A 88 -6.06 -0.27 -3.14
N LEU A 89 -5.53 -1.01 -4.10
CA LEU A 89 -4.56 -0.56 -5.08
C LEU A 89 -5.27 -0.11 -6.36
N HIS A 90 -4.58 0.66 -7.19
CA HIS A 90 -5.15 1.13 -8.46
C HIS A 90 -5.30 -0.05 -9.43
N GLY A 91 -6.42 -0.13 -10.15
CA GLY A 91 -6.74 -1.28 -11.01
C GLY A 91 -6.04 -1.30 -12.37
N THR A 92 -5.27 -0.26 -12.70
CA THR A 92 -4.55 -0.13 -13.97
C THR A 92 -3.13 0.38 -13.73
N ASN A 93 -2.22 0.06 -14.65
CA ASN A 93 -0.88 0.63 -14.62
C ASN A 93 -0.93 2.13 -14.94
N PHE A 94 -0.18 2.94 -14.19
CA PHE A 94 -0.06 4.37 -14.49
C PHE A 94 0.73 4.60 -15.81
N ARG A 95 1.63 3.68 -16.15
CA ARG A 95 2.37 3.64 -17.42
C ARG A 95 2.37 2.23 -17.98
N THR A 96 2.04 2.08 -19.26
CA THR A 96 1.81 0.80 -19.96
C THR A 96 3.00 -0.18 -19.98
N SER A 97 4.18 0.23 -19.52
CA SER A 97 5.41 -0.59 -19.49
C SER A 97 6.08 -0.67 -18.12
N HIS A 98 5.44 -0.17 -17.07
CA HIS A 98 6.02 -0.10 -15.72
C HIS A 98 5.02 -0.56 -14.67
N MET A 99 5.52 -1.26 -13.67
CA MET A 99 4.74 -1.61 -12.49
C MET A 99 4.36 -0.34 -11.73
N ASN A 100 3.20 -0.38 -11.10
CA ASN A 100 2.87 0.62 -10.10
C ASN A 100 3.70 0.39 -8.83
N ARG A 101 4.07 1.48 -8.17
CA ARG A 101 4.59 1.44 -6.80
C ARG A 101 3.45 1.62 -5.81
N PHE A 102 3.57 0.98 -4.65
CA PHE A 102 2.70 1.26 -3.52
C PHE A 102 3.52 1.63 -2.28
N HIS A 103 2.90 2.43 -1.42
CA HIS A 103 3.33 2.63 -0.04
C HIS A 103 2.07 2.71 0.83
N VAL A 104 2.00 1.90 1.89
CA VAL A 104 0.87 1.91 2.81
C VAL A 104 1.38 1.96 4.24
N ASN A 105 0.85 2.91 5.00
CA ASN A 105 1.04 2.96 6.45
C ASN A 105 -0.09 2.23 7.14
N ILE A 106 0.26 1.27 7.98
CA ILE A 106 -0.63 0.66 8.97
C ILE A 106 -0.15 1.04 10.37
N GLU A 107 -1.09 1.28 11.28
CA GLU A 107 -0.78 1.56 12.68
C GLU A 107 -0.08 0.36 13.33
N ARG A 108 1.02 0.61 14.05
CA ARG A 108 1.79 -0.47 14.68
C ARG A 108 1.02 -1.15 15.80
N ASP A 109 0.21 -0.40 16.54
CA ASP A 109 -0.58 -0.91 17.67
C ASP A 109 -1.69 -1.88 17.24
N LEU A 110 -2.02 -1.92 15.93
CA LEU A 110 -2.86 -2.97 15.36
C LEU A 110 -2.14 -4.32 15.25
N LYS A 111 -0.84 -4.37 15.51
CA LYS A 111 0.01 -5.56 15.49
C LYS A 111 -0.15 -6.39 14.20
N PRO A 112 0.13 -5.80 13.03
CA PRO A 112 0.10 -6.55 11.79
C PRO A 112 1.26 -7.55 11.76
N VAL A 113 0.96 -8.80 11.45
CA VAL A 113 1.92 -9.92 11.46
C VAL A 113 2.30 -10.38 10.05
N LYS A 114 1.51 -10.00 9.05
CA LYS A 114 1.71 -10.41 7.66
C LYS A 114 1.07 -9.40 6.72
N VAL A 115 1.69 -9.20 5.56
CA VAL A 115 1.12 -8.48 4.43
C VAL A 115 1.05 -9.37 3.21
N LYS A 116 -0.05 -9.29 2.46
CA LYS A 116 -0.31 -10.04 1.24
C LYS A 116 -0.65 -9.08 0.10
N ILE A 117 -0.24 -9.43 -1.11
CA ILE A 117 -0.64 -8.73 -2.33
C ILE A 117 -1.64 -9.60 -3.08
N PHE A 118 -2.83 -9.07 -3.34
CA PHE A 118 -3.85 -9.69 -4.16
C PHE A 118 -4.04 -8.90 -5.45
N ILE A 119 -4.04 -9.61 -6.59
CA ILE A 119 -4.34 -9.05 -7.91
C ILE A 119 -5.50 -9.84 -8.50
N LYS A 120 -6.63 -9.17 -8.76
CA LYS A 120 -7.86 -9.81 -9.30
C LYS A 120 -8.26 -11.05 -8.49
N GLY A 121 -8.15 -10.95 -7.16
CA GLY A 121 -8.53 -12.01 -6.21
C GLY A 121 -7.49 -13.12 -6.04
N GLU A 122 -6.41 -13.12 -6.83
CA GLU A 122 -5.33 -14.10 -6.72
C GLU A 122 -4.22 -13.59 -5.80
N LEU A 123 -3.79 -14.41 -4.85
CA LEU A 123 -2.64 -14.14 -3.99
C LEU A 123 -1.35 -14.19 -4.84
N LYS A 124 -0.62 -13.08 -4.90
CA LYS A 124 0.64 -12.98 -5.64
C LYS A 124 1.87 -13.04 -4.76
N GLU A 125 1.78 -12.51 -3.54
CA GLU A 125 2.88 -12.54 -2.58
C GLU A 125 2.35 -12.47 -1.14
N SER A 126 3.13 -13.02 -0.22
CA SER A 126 2.94 -12.92 1.21
C SER A 126 4.30 -12.69 1.88
N LYS A 127 4.37 -11.72 2.80
CA LYS A 127 5.59 -11.43 3.59
C LYS A 127 5.21 -11.24 5.05
N ASP A 128 5.94 -11.93 5.93
CA ASP A 128 5.77 -11.77 7.38
C ASP A 128 6.27 -10.39 7.81
N ILE A 129 5.57 -9.81 8.79
CA ILE A 129 5.94 -8.55 9.42
C ILE A 129 6.47 -8.90 10.81
N GLU A 130 7.72 -8.54 11.06
CA GLU A 130 8.32 -8.74 12.37
C GLU A 130 7.83 -7.64 13.32
N ILE A 131 7.07 -8.01 14.35
CA ILE A 131 6.70 -7.06 15.40
C ILE A 131 7.93 -6.85 16.27
N ARG A 132 8.64 -5.77 16.02
CA ARG A 132 9.78 -5.36 16.83
C ARG A 132 9.31 -4.38 17.90
N GLU A 133 9.56 -4.69 19.16
CA GLU A 133 9.46 -3.78 20.31
C GLU A 133 10.56 -2.69 20.20
N LEU A 134 10.44 -1.83 19.19
CA LEU A 134 11.38 -0.76 18.95
C LEU A 134 10.90 0.48 19.69
N LYS A 135 11.66 0.91 20.69
CA LYS A 135 11.60 2.28 21.20
C LYS A 135 12.15 3.21 20.11
N LEU A 136 11.26 3.65 19.22
CA LEU A 136 11.58 4.67 18.22
C LEU A 136 11.03 6.00 18.74
N PRO A 137 11.84 6.84 19.40
CA PRO A 137 11.38 8.17 19.81
C PRO A 137 11.29 9.09 18.59
N THR A 138 10.25 9.93 18.58
CA THR A 138 10.18 11.11 17.71
C THR A 138 10.57 12.33 18.54
N THR A 139 11.40 13.21 18.02
CA THR A 139 11.73 14.50 18.63
C THR A 139 11.11 15.64 17.82
N ILE A 140 10.38 16.55 18.48
CA ILE A 140 9.85 17.77 17.88
C ILE A 140 10.67 18.94 18.45
N ASN A 141 11.34 19.70 17.58
CA ASN A 141 12.11 20.89 17.97
C ASN A 141 11.28 22.15 17.71
N GLY A 142 11.14 23.03 18.73
CA GLY A 142 10.38 24.27 18.64
C GLY A 142 9.49 24.52 19.87
N LEU A 143 8.70 25.61 19.86
CA LEU A 143 7.75 25.91 20.94
C LEU A 143 6.58 24.91 20.86
N THR A 144 6.46 24.04 21.86
CA THR A 144 5.24 23.29 22.12
C THR A 144 4.21 24.30 22.64
N ILE A 145 3.10 24.47 21.92
CA ILE A 145 1.96 25.30 22.36
C ILE A 145 1.14 24.52 23.39
#